data_AF-A0AAE1GGW0-F1
#
_entry.id   AF-A0AAE1GGW0-F1
#
_cell.length_a   1.000
_cell.length_b   1.000
_cell.length_c   1.000
_cell.angle_alpha   90.00
_cell.angle_beta   90.00
_cell.angle_gamma   90.00
#
_symmetry.space_group_name_H-M   'P 1'
#
loop_
_entity.id
_entity.type
_entity.pdbx_description
1 polymer ?
#
loop_
_entity_poly.entity_id
_entity_poly.type
_entity_poly.pdbx_seq_one_letter_code
_entity_poly.pdbx_strand_id
1 'polypeptide(L)'
;MECFQRRHRSTAGITIFLPWIFGLILIGGVFKLFLNWFWSLFFISLSHLIFIPLLWFIDESPRWLIVRGHHDRALQVLKKAAR
;
A
#
# COMPACT_ATOMS: atom_id res chain seq x y z
N MET A 1 -7.54 -8.01 -0.62
CA MET A 1 -8.35 -8.86 0.28
C MET A 1 -8.25 -10.36 -0.02
N GLU A 2 -7.59 -10.75 -1.10
CA GLU A 2 -7.42 -12.14 -1.55
C GLU A 2 -6.31 -12.86 -0.79
N CYS A 3 -5.27 -12.11 -0.41
CA CYS A 3 -4.11 -12.60 0.34
C CYS A 3 -4.32 -12.61 1.86
N PHE A 4 -5.51 -12.30 2.35
CA PHE A 4 -5.81 -12.27 3.79
C PHE A 4 -6.90 -13.29 4.14
N GLN A 5 -6.67 -14.01 5.24
CA GLN A 5 -7.63 -14.95 5.84
C GLN A 5 -8.95 -14.23 6.20
N ARG A 6 -10.09 -14.92 6.10
CA ARG A 6 -11.45 -14.32 6.23
C ARG A 6 -11.62 -13.41 7.45
N ARG A 7 -11.03 -13.77 8.59
CA ARG A 7 -11.12 -13.03 9.86
C ARG A 7 -10.40 -11.67 9.84
N HIS A 8 -9.30 -11.55 9.10
CA HIS A 8 -8.46 -10.35 9.06
C HIS A 8 -8.79 -9.41 7.90
N ARG A 9 -9.75 -9.77 7.04
CA ARG A 9 -10.11 -8.98 5.85
C ARG A 9 -10.61 -7.59 6.20
N SER A 10 -11.45 -7.47 7.22
CA SER A 10 -12.00 -6.18 7.66
C SER A 10 -10.91 -5.29 8.24
N THR A 11 -10.04 -5.85 9.09
CA THR A 11 -8.90 -5.12 9.65
C THR A 11 -7.93 -4.66 8.57
N ALA A 12 -7.56 -5.54 7.64
CA ALA A 12 -6.69 -5.20 6.51
C ALA A 12 -7.30 -4.11 5.61
N GLY A 13 -8.63 -4.14 5.41
CA GLY A 13 -9.34 -3.09 4.70
C GLY A 13 -9.23 -1.73 5.39
N ILE A 14 -9.41 -1.69 6.71
CA ILE A 14 -9.29 -0.46 7.51
C ILE A 14 -7.85 0.04 7.52
N THR A 15 -6.86 -0.85 7.67
CA THR A 15 -5.45 -0.49 7.67
C THR A 15 -5.02 0.16 6.34
N ILE A 16 -5.60 -0.24 5.21
CA ILE A 16 -5.35 0.41 3.91
C ILE A 16 -5.80 1.89 3.89
N PHE A 17 -6.81 2.26 4.67
CA PHE A 17 -7.25 3.65 4.77
C PHE A 17 -6.39 4.51 5.72
N LEU A 18 -5.62 3.91 6.62
CA LEU A 18 -4.79 4.67 7.57
C LEU A 18 -3.76 5.57 6.86
N PRO A 19 -2.95 5.07 5.89
CA PRO A 19 -2.01 5.92 5.15
C PRO A 19 -2.68 7.11 4.45
N TRP A 20 -3.92 6.94 3.97
CA TRP A 20 -4.69 8.01 3.34
C TRP A 20 -4.97 9.15 4.32
N ILE A 21 -5.44 8.83 5.53
CA ILE A 21 -5.72 9.81 6.58
C ILE A 21 -4.42 10.50 7.01
N PHE A 22 -3.34 9.74 7.20
CA PHE A 22 -2.03 10.31 7.53
C PHE A 22 -1.51 11.26 6.44
N GLY A 23 -1.70 10.92 5.17
CA GLY A 23 -1.33 11.77 4.05
C GLY A 23 -2.07 13.12 4.09
N LEU A 24 -3.36 13.12 4.38
CA LEU A 24 -4.15 14.36 4.49
C LEU A 24 -3.68 15.26 5.64
N ILE A 25 -3.40 14.68 6.81
CA ILE A 25 -2.86 15.41 7.97
C ILE A 25 -1.49 15.99 7.64
N LEU A 26 -0.61 15.19 6.99
CA LEU A 26 0.71 15.61 6.59
C LEU A 26 0.64 16.79 5.60
N ILE A 27 -0.23 16.72 4.60
CA ILE A 27 -0.44 17.81 3.64
C ILE A 27 -0.86 19.09 4.37
N GLY A 28 -1.87 19.02 5.25
CA GLY A 28 -2.31 20.18 6.03
C GLY A 28 -1.18 20.80 6.88
N GLY A 29 -0.34 19.95 7.49
CA GLY A 29 0.85 20.39 8.23
C GLY A 29 1.91 21.05 7.36
N VAL A 30 2.21 20.47 6.20
CA VAL A 30 3.20 20.99 5.23
C VAL A 30 2.78 22.35 4.69
N PHE A 31 1.50 22.53 4.34
CA PHE A 31 0.97 23.83 3.88
C PHE A 31 1.04 24.93 4.95
N LYS A 32 0.98 24.57 6.24
CA LYS A 32 1.16 25.54 7.34
C LYS A 32 2.64 25.92 7.54
N LEU A 33 3.55 24.98 7.32
CA LEU A 33 5.00 25.19 7.53
C LEU A 33 5.65 25.92 6.34
N PHE A 34 5.19 25.64 5.12
CA PHE A 34 5.73 26.21 3.90
C PHE A 34 4.66 27.03 3.17
N LEU A 35 4.78 28.35 3.25
CA LEU A 35 3.91 29.28 2.50
C LEU A 35 4.19 29.22 0.99
N ASN A 36 5.38 28.77 0.60
CA ASN A 36 5.80 28.65 -0.79
C ASN A 36 5.33 27.32 -1.40
N TRP A 37 4.45 27.42 -2.39
CA TRP A 37 3.82 26.29 -3.07
C TRP A 37 4.82 25.27 -3.66
N PHE A 38 5.97 25.73 -4.16
CA PHE A 38 7.02 24.85 -4.72
C PHE A 38 7.60 23.90 -3.67
N TRP A 39 7.96 24.42 -2.48
CA TRP A 39 8.53 23.61 -1.40
C TRP A 39 7.49 22.63 -0.87
N SER A 40 6.24 23.05 -0.73
CA SER A 40 5.15 22.17 -0.31
C SER A 40 4.98 20.98 -1.27
N LEU A 41 4.98 21.23 -2.58
CA LEU A 41 4.91 20.17 -3.60
C LEU A 41 6.13 19.23 -3.54
N PHE A 42 7.33 19.78 -3.32
CA PHE A 42 8.55 18.98 -3.21
C PHE A 42 8.51 18.02 -2.02
N PHE A 43 8.12 18.50 -0.82
CA PHE A 43 8.02 17.65 0.37
C PHE A 43 6.91 16.61 0.26
N ILE A 44 5.78 16.96 -0.37
CA ILE A 44 4.71 16.00 -0.63
C ILE A 44 5.21 14.91 -1.58
N SER A 45 5.85 15.26 -2.69
CA SER A 45 6.43 14.29 -3.64
C SER A 45 7.45 13.38 -2.96
N LEU A 46 8.37 13.96 -2.16
CA LEU A 46 9.38 13.21 -1.43
C LEU A 46 8.77 12.20 -0.45
N SER A 47 7.70 12.58 0.25
CA SER A 47 6.99 11.68 1.17
C SER A 47 6.34 10.50 0.44
N HIS A 48 5.92 10.67 -0.81
CA HIS A 48 5.39 9.59 -1.63
C HIS A 48 6.49 8.61 -2.09
N LEU A 49 7.72 9.08 -2.31
CA LEU A 49 8.84 8.21 -2.70
C LEU A 49 9.19 7.17 -1.63
N ILE A 50 8.90 7.45 -0.35
CA ILE A 50 9.07 6.49 0.76
C ILE A 50 8.18 5.25 0.58
N PHE A 51 7.10 5.34 -0.21
CA PHE A 51 6.24 4.19 -0.50
C PHE A 51 6.78 3.29 -1.62
N ILE A 52 7.76 3.71 -2.41
CA ILE A 52 8.32 2.89 -3.49
C ILE A 52 8.94 1.60 -2.95
N PRO A 53 9.79 1.62 -1.91
CA PRO A 53 10.36 0.40 -1.35
C PRO A 53 9.33 -0.59 -0.80
N LEU A 54 8.16 -0.11 -0.36
CA LEU A 54 7.09 -0.96 0.15
C LEU A 54 6.53 -1.89 -0.94
N LEU A 55 6.66 -1.52 -2.22
CA LEU A 55 6.24 -2.36 -3.34
C LEU A 55 7.03 -3.67 -3.43
N TRP A 56 8.30 -3.69 -2.99
CA TRP A 56 9.10 -4.92 -2.97
C TRP A 56 8.63 -5.93 -1.92
N PHE A 57 7.91 -5.48 -0.89
CA PHE A 57 7.39 -6.35 0.17
C PHE A 57 5.99 -6.92 -0.16
N ILE A 58 5.34 -6.42 -1.22
CA ILE A 58 3.98 -6.83 -1.59
C ILE A 58 4.06 -7.93 -2.63
N ASP A 59 3.62 -9.14 -2.26
CA ASP A 59 3.46 -10.25 -3.20
C ASP A 59 2.38 -9.93 -4.24
N GLU A 60 2.59 -10.37 -5.48
CA GLU A 60 1.61 -10.22 -6.56
C GLU A 60 0.29 -10.94 -6.23
N SER A 61 -0.83 -10.41 -6.76
CA SER A 61 -2.14 -11.00 -6.45
C SER A 61 -2.26 -12.43 -7.03
N PRO A 62 -2.75 -13.41 -6.25
CA PRO A 62 -2.86 -14.80 -6.69
C PRO A 62 -3.74 -14.94 -7.95
N ARG A 63 -4.82 -14.15 -8.06
CA ARG A 63 -5.70 -14.17 -9.23
C ARG A 63 -4.99 -13.72 -10.50
N TRP A 64 -4.15 -12.70 -10.42
CA TRP A 64 -3.37 -12.22 -11.57
C TRP A 64 -2.32 -13.25 -12.00
N LEU A 65 -1.65 -13.90 -11.04
CA LEU A 65 -0.72 -15.00 -11.33
C LEU A 65 -1.40 -16.19 -12.04
N ILE A 66 -2.64 -16.52 -11.65
CA ILE A 66 -3.43 -17.58 -12.30
C ILE A 66 -3.77 -17.21 -13.75
N VAL A 67 -4.20 -15.97 -14.01
CA VAL A 67 -4.53 -15.51 -15.38
C VAL A 67 -3.27 -15.47 -16.28
N ARG A 68 -2.11 -15.18 -15.70
CA ARG A 68 -0.81 -15.23 -16.40
C ARG A 68 -0.24 -16.64 -16.61
N GLY A 69 -0.92 -17.69 -16.12
CA GLY A 69 -0.48 -19.08 -16.23
C GLY A 69 0.58 -19.51 -15.20
N HIS A 70 0.91 -18.67 -14.22
CA HIS A 70 1.89 -18.96 -13.17
C HIS A 70 1.25 -19.61 -11.94
N HIS A 71 0.66 -20.80 -12.13
CA HIS A 71 -0.09 -21.50 -11.08
C HIS A 71 0.76 -21.91 -9.86
N ASP A 72 2.03 -22.29 -10.05
CA ASP A 72 2.92 -22.66 -8.94
C ASP A 72 3.19 -21.49 -7.98
N ARG A 73 3.44 -20.30 -8.52
CA ARG A 73 3.62 -19.07 -7.71
C ARG A 73 2.32 -18.68 -7.01
N ALA A 74 1.19 -18.79 -7.69
CA ALA A 74 -0.12 -18.52 -7.08
C ALA A 74 -0.38 -19.45 -5.88
N LEU A 75 -0.03 -20.73 -5.97
CA LEU A 75 -0.15 -21.69 -4.87
C LEU A 75 0.76 -21.36 -3.69
N GLN A 76 2.00 -20.91 -3.95
CA GLN A 76 2.92 -20.49 -2.88
C GLN A 76 2.37 -19.27 -2.11
N VAL A 77 1.88 -18.26 -2.83
CA VAL A 77 1.27 -17.06 -2.22
C VAL A 77 0.01 -17.43 -1.43
N LEU A 78 -0.84 -18.32 -1.96
CA LEU A 78 -2.03 -18.79 -1.26
C LEU A 78 -1.69 -19.61 -0.02
N LYS A 79 -0.68 -20.49 -0.06
CA LYS A 79 -0.21 -21.25 1.12
C LYS A 79 0.32 -20.31 2.21
N LYS A 80 1.07 -19.28 1.81
CA LYS A 80 1.57 -18.24 2.73
C LYS A 80 0.43 -17.44 3.37
N ALA A 81 -0.62 -17.13 2.61
CA ALA A 81 -1.81 -16.41 3.09
C ALA A 81 -2.78 -17.29 3.92
N ALA A 82 -2.73 -18.60 3.75
CA ALA A 82 -3.58 -19.56 4.47
C ALA A 82 -3.03 -19.95 5.84
N ARG A 83 -1.71 -19.81 6.05
CA ARG A 83 -1.03 -19.99 7.33
C ARG A 83 -1.32 -18.81 8.26
#